data_AF-L8PHC9-F1
#
_entry.id   AF-L8PHC9-F1
#
_cell.length_a   1.000
_cell.length_b   1.000
_cell.length_c   1.000
_cell.angle_alpha   90.00
_cell.angle_beta   90.00
_cell.angle_gamma   90.00
#
_symmetry.space_group_name_H-M   'P 1'
#
loop_
_entity.id
_entity.type
_entity.pdbx_description
1 polymer ?
#
loop_
_entity_poly.entity_id
_entity_poly.type
_entity_poly.pdbx_seq_one_letter_code
_entity_poly.pdbx_strand_id
1 'polypeptide(L)'
;MEVIDQFSEADFTHIVDDRADVHVSSRDGGFYLGYFPNGRPGGADEDWVTGEGWVIAVTGTANVPGYRMAFGTDTPAEIVAGVVARILSTFRPL
;
A
#
# COMPACT_ATOMS: atom_id res chain seq x y z
N MET A 1 15.09 4.48 -6.19
CA MET A 1 14.00 5.31 -5.63
C MET A 1 13.26 4.39 -4.71
N GLU A 2 13.30 4.68 -3.41
CA GLU A 2 12.58 3.86 -2.44
C GLU A 2 11.07 4.03 -2.67
N VAL A 3 10.28 3.02 -2.30
CA VAL A 3 8.81 3.08 -2.46
C VAL A 3 8.25 4.35 -1.79
N ILE A 4 8.82 4.71 -0.65
CA ILE A 4 8.40 5.85 0.18
C ILE A 4 8.68 7.22 -0.45
N ASP A 5 9.72 7.34 -1.29
CA ASP A 5 10.13 8.61 -1.90
C ASP A 5 9.11 9.14 -2.93
N GLN A 6 8.13 8.30 -3.29
CA GLN A 6 7.09 8.62 -4.28
C GLN A 6 5.92 9.42 -3.71
N PHE A 7 5.86 9.57 -2.39
CA PHE A 7 4.71 10.16 -1.70
C PHE A 7 5.07 11.54 -1.14
N SER A 8 4.38 12.57 -1.62
CA SER A 8 4.55 13.92 -1.10
C SER A 8 3.87 14.04 0.27
N GLU A 9 4.49 14.76 1.21
CA GLU A 9 3.84 15.07 2.49
C GLU A 9 2.62 15.98 2.33
N ALA A 10 2.43 16.64 1.18
CA ALA A 10 1.28 17.50 0.89
C ALA A 10 0.03 16.70 0.47
N ASP A 11 0.23 15.54 -0.16
CA ASP A 11 -0.87 14.73 -0.70
C ASP A 11 -1.09 13.43 0.10
N PHE A 12 -0.07 12.97 0.84
CA PHE A 12 -0.13 11.71 1.59
C PHE A 12 0.14 11.90 3.08
N THR A 13 -0.46 11.00 3.87
CA THR A 13 -0.14 10.77 5.27
C THR A 13 0.75 9.54 5.37
N HIS A 14 1.84 9.63 6.12
CA HIS A 14 2.77 8.54 6.35
C HIS A 14 2.85 8.26 7.85
N ILE A 15 2.61 7.00 8.22
CA ILE A 15 2.61 6.51 9.60
C ILE A 15 3.49 5.26 9.66
N VAL A 16 4.34 5.18 10.67
CA VAL A 16 5.02 3.96 11.09
C VAL A 16 4.47 3.59 12.46
N ASP A 17 3.96 2.37 12.61
CA ASP A 17 3.39 1.92 13.89
C ASP A 17 4.45 1.32 14.82
N ASP A 18 4.02 0.84 15.99
CA ASP A 18 4.91 0.25 17.01
C ASP A 18 5.53 -1.10 16.60
N ARG A 19 5.08 -1.68 15.48
CA ARG A 19 5.60 -2.92 14.89
C ARG A 19 6.55 -2.66 13.73
N ALA A 20 6.81 -1.40 13.41
CA ALA A 20 7.50 -0.95 12.21
C ALA A 20 6.73 -1.27 10.90
N ASP A 21 5.41 -1.50 10.98
CA ASP A 21 4.57 -1.55 9.79
C ASP A 21 4.40 -0.10 9.28
N VAL A 22 4.53 0.07 7.97
CA VAL A 22 4.43 1.38 7.32
C VAL A 22 3.08 1.50 6.63
N HIS A 23 2.42 2.63 6.85
CA HIS A 23 1.14 2.97 6.25
C HIS A 23 1.26 4.31 5.54
N VAL A 24 0.93 4.32 4.25
CA VAL A 24 0.82 5.54 3.45
C VAL A 24 -0.57 5.60 2.88
N SER A 25 -1.28 6.70 3.12
CA SER A 25 -2.61 6.94 2.54
C SER A 25 -2.67 8.31 1.88
N SER A 26 -3.35 8.40 0.74
CA SER A 26 -3.66 9.71 0.17
C SER A 26 -4.68 10.43 1.07
N ARG A 27 -4.57 11.76 1.16
CA ARG A 27 -5.45 12.57 2.02
C ARG A 27 -6.92 12.52 1.61
N ASP A 28 -7.20 12.27 0.34
CA ASP A 28 -8.55 12.09 -0.21
C ASP A 28 -9.10 10.66 0.02
N GLY A 29 -8.32 9.74 0.58
CA GLY A 29 -8.70 8.35 0.82
C GLY A 29 -8.76 7.48 -0.44
N GLY A 30 -8.29 7.97 -1.58
CA GLY A 30 -8.31 7.23 -2.84
C GLY A 30 -7.22 6.16 -3.00
N PHE A 31 -6.12 6.26 -2.24
CA PHE A 31 -4.97 5.36 -2.32
C PHE A 31 -4.48 4.97 -0.92
N TYR A 32 -4.07 3.71 -0.78
CA TYR A 32 -3.37 3.19 0.40
C TYR A 32 -2.24 2.24 -0.01
N LEU A 33 -1.10 2.37 0.65
CA LEU A 33 0.01 1.42 0.66
C LEU A 33 0.29 1.01 2.11
N GLY A 34 0.38 -0.30 2.35
CA GLY A 34 0.92 -0.88 3.56
C GLY A 34 2.19 -1.67 3.26
N TYR A 35 3.21 -1.54 4.11
CA TYR A 35 4.39 -2.40 4.13
C TYR A 35 4.48 -3.08 5.50
N PHE A 36 4.57 -4.41 5.48
CA PHE A 36 4.55 -5.27 6.64
C PHE A 36 5.79 -6.18 6.58
N PRO A 37 6.95 -5.74 7.09
CA PRO A 37 8.22 -6.47 6.90
C PRO A 37 8.19 -7.90 7.44
N ASN A 38 7.36 -8.16 8.46
CA ASN A 38 7.19 -9.48 9.07
C ASN A 38 5.87 -10.17 8.68
N GLY A 39 5.20 -9.66 7.64
CA GLY A 39 3.86 -10.06 7.24
C GLY A 39 2.77 -9.35 8.03
N ARG A 40 1.67 -9.03 7.35
CA ARG A 40 0.54 -8.31 7.95
C ARG A 40 -0.12 -9.11 9.09
N PRO A 41 -0.25 -8.54 10.29
CA PRO A 41 -0.95 -9.19 11.41
C PRO A 41 -2.47 -9.19 11.26
N GLY A 42 -3.11 -10.26 11.76
CA GLY A 42 -4.56 -10.39 11.86
C GLY A 42 -5.18 -10.91 10.56
N GLY A 43 -5.98 -11.99 10.60
CA GLY A 43 -6.67 -12.54 11.77
C GLY A 43 -5.90 -13.59 12.59
N ALA A 44 -6.07 -13.54 13.92
CA ALA A 44 -5.53 -14.52 14.86
C ALA A 44 -6.19 -15.92 14.81
N ASP A 45 -7.16 -16.12 13.90
CA ASP A 45 -7.83 -17.40 13.63
C ASP A 45 -7.60 -17.92 12.19
N GLU A 46 -6.79 -17.25 11.38
CA GLU A 46 -6.61 -17.61 9.96
C GLU A 46 -5.13 -17.80 9.62
N ASP A 47 -4.65 -19.04 9.77
CA ASP A 47 -3.36 -19.59 9.28
C ASP A 47 -3.12 -19.41 7.75
N TRP A 48 -3.92 -18.61 7.05
CA TRP A 48 -3.95 -18.49 5.59
C TRP A 48 -3.52 -17.13 5.04
N VAL A 49 -3.24 -16.11 5.88
CA VAL A 49 -2.71 -14.81 5.43
C VAL A 49 -1.29 -14.59 5.97
N THR A 50 -0.47 -15.63 5.95
CA THR A 50 0.96 -15.50 6.18
C THR A 50 1.62 -15.04 4.88
N GLY A 51 2.27 -13.87 4.90
CA GLY A 51 3.14 -13.44 3.80
C GLY A 51 2.72 -12.19 3.03
N GLU A 52 1.65 -11.48 3.38
CA GLU A 52 1.42 -10.14 2.81
C GLU A 52 2.48 -9.16 3.35
N GLY A 53 3.55 -8.98 2.59
CA GLY A 53 4.61 -8.01 2.86
C GLY A 53 4.27 -6.62 2.37
N TRP A 54 3.45 -6.52 1.32
CA TRP A 54 2.95 -5.25 0.81
C TRP A 54 1.48 -5.35 0.47
N VAL A 55 0.73 -4.29 0.72
CA VAL A 55 -0.67 -4.18 0.32
C VAL A 55 -0.88 -2.84 -0.36
N ILE A 56 -1.44 -2.82 -1.56
CA ILE A 56 -1.89 -1.61 -2.23
C ILE A 56 -3.40 -1.71 -2.39
N ALA A 57 -4.12 -0.64 -2.01
CA ALA A 57 -5.55 -0.51 -2.24
C ALA A 57 -5.84 0.82 -2.92
N VAL A 58 -6.72 0.78 -3.92
CA VAL A 58 -7.19 1.95 -4.64
C VAL A 58 -8.71 1.97 -4.56
N THR A 59 -9.25 3.05 -4.03
CA THR A 59 -10.69 3.24 -3.87
C THR A 59 -11.33 3.44 -5.24
N GLY A 60 -12.49 2.81 -5.43
CA GLY A 60 -13.28 2.96 -6.64
C GLY A 60 -13.98 4.32 -6.71
N THR A 61 -14.50 4.64 -7.89
CA THR A 61 -15.46 5.71 -8.08
C THR A 61 -16.86 5.13 -8.27
N ALA A 62 -17.86 5.99 -8.44
CA ALA A 62 -19.20 5.55 -8.83
C ALA A 62 -19.24 4.74 -10.15
N ASN A 63 -18.25 4.94 -11.02
CA ASN A 63 -18.22 4.34 -12.37
C ASN A 63 -17.12 3.29 -12.57
N VAL A 64 -16.14 3.22 -11.68
CA VAL A 64 -14.98 2.32 -11.80
C VAL A 64 -14.74 1.62 -10.46
N PRO A 65 -14.78 0.27 -10.41
CA PRO A 65 -14.50 -0.47 -9.19
C PRO A 65 -13.09 -0.18 -8.66
N GLY A 66 -12.96 -0.14 -7.34
CA GLY A 66 -11.65 -0.14 -6.68
C GLY A 66 -10.98 -1.50 -6.81
N TYR A 67 -9.72 -1.55 -6.41
CA TYR A 67 -8.97 -2.81 -6.40
C TYR A 67 -8.00 -2.86 -5.23
N ARG A 68 -7.59 -4.09 -4.92
CA ARG A 68 -6.57 -4.41 -3.93
C ARG A 68 -5.59 -5.41 -4.53
N MET A 69 -4.31 -5.21 -4.26
CA MET A 69 -3.26 -6.19 -4.57
C MET A 69 -2.33 -6.33 -3.36
N ALA A 70 -1.77 -7.53 -3.22
CA ALA A 70 -0.80 -7.83 -2.19
C ALA A 70 0.42 -8.50 -2.80
N PHE A 71 1.58 -8.27 -2.20
CA PHE A 71 2.85 -8.89 -2.56
C PHE A 71 3.46 -9.59 -1.34
N GLY A 72 4.28 -10.60 -1.63
CA GLY A 72 5.03 -11.37 -0.63
C GLY A 72 5.99 -10.50 0.19
N THR A 73 6.37 -10.96 1.38
CA THR A 73 7.50 -10.38 2.15
C THR A 73 8.83 -10.52 1.44
N ASP A 74 8.95 -11.47 0.52
CA ASP A 74 10.11 -11.72 -0.34
C ASP A 74 10.11 -10.87 -1.62
N THR A 75 9.06 -10.11 -1.89
CA THR A 75 8.98 -9.27 -3.10
C THR A 75 9.95 -8.09 -3.00
N PRO A 76 10.88 -7.94 -3.97
CA PRO A 76 11.80 -6.82 -3.98
C PRO A 76 11.08 -5.47 -4.02
N ALA A 77 11.53 -4.52 -3.20
CA ALA A 77 10.89 -3.21 -3.03
C ALA A 77 10.83 -2.42 -4.35
N GLU A 78 11.79 -2.62 -5.26
CA GLU A 78 11.82 -1.98 -6.57
C GLU A 78 10.67 -2.41 -7.48
N ILE A 79 10.18 -3.65 -7.35
CA ILE A 79 9.00 -4.12 -8.09
C ILE A 79 7.77 -3.37 -7.60
N VAL A 80 7.60 -3.29 -6.28
CA VAL A 80 6.50 -2.56 -5.64
C VAL A 80 6.58 -1.07 -5.99
N ALA A 81 7.79 -0.50 -6.00
CA ALA A 81 8.02 0.88 -6.38
C ALA A 81 7.56 1.16 -7.82
N GLY A 82 7.88 0.26 -8.77
CA GLY A 82 7.43 0.38 -10.16
C GLY A 82 5.90 0.30 -10.31
N VAL A 83 5.26 -0.57 -9.53
CA VAL A 83 3.79 -0.68 -9.50
C VAL A 83 3.16 0.59 -8.93
N VAL A 84 3.66 1.08 -7.78
CA VAL A 84 3.21 2.34 -7.16
C VAL A 84 3.34 3.50 -8.14
N ALA A 85 4.50 3.65 -8.79
CA ALA A 85 4.73 4.72 -9.77
C ALA A 85 3.70 4.67 -10.89
N ARG A 86 3.41 3.47 -11.41
CA ARG A 86 2.40 3.28 -12.45
C ARG A 86 1.02 3.67 -11.97
N ILE A 87 0.62 3.25 -10.77
CA ILE A 87 -0.68 3.58 -10.19
C ILE A 87 -0.79 5.10 -10.02
N LEU A 88 0.16 5.75 -9.35
CA LEU A 88 0.16 7.20 -9.12
C LEU A 88 0.13 8.01 -10.42
N SER A 89 0.77 7.52 -11.50
CA SER A 89 0.70 8.19 -12.82
C SER A 89 -0.68 8.16 -13.47
N THR A 90 -1.56 7.27 -13.02
CA THR A 90 -2.93 7.09 -13.55
C THR A 90 -4.00 7.44 -12.53
N PHE A 91 -3.62 7.57 -11.27
CA PHE A 91 -4.48 7.91 -10.16
C PHE A 91 -4.99 9.33 -10.33
N ARG A 92 -6.30 9.50 -10.17
CA ARG A 92 -6.95 10.81 -10.16
C ARG A 92 -7.51 11.01 -8.77
N PRO A 93 -7.07 12.05 -8.04
CA PRO A 93 -7.65 12.38 -6.76
C PRO A 93 -9.17 12.54 -6.86
N LEU A 94 -9.89 12.17 -5.80
CA LEU A 94 -11.34 12.31 -5.70
C LEU A 94 -11.80 13.76 -5.50
#